data_AF-A0A7S2JQC0-F1
#
_entry.id   AF-A0A7S2JQC0-F1
#
_cell.length_a   1.000
_cell.length_b   1.000
_cell.length_c   1.000
_cell.angle_alpha   90.00
_cell.angle_beta   90.00
_cell.angle_gamma   90.00
#
_symmetry.space_group_name_H-M   'P 1'
#
loop_
_entity.id
_entity.type
_entity.pdbx_description
1 polymer ?
#
loop_
_entity_poly.entity_id
_entity_poly.type
_entity_poly.pdbx_seq_one_letter_code
_entity_poly.pdbx_strand_id
1 'polypeptide(L)'
;VGSNFIVNLFLAVIFDSFAEGQESEEEAIAQAAADAAAQSRASREISTASSADRDLDDEIEATAPSGADMSDLSKGEAADSCWHVMAKAADTLVYIFIALNTVVMCAKYEGDTSEYREKLDVANDFFVGAFTLEMVIKLMLFRGSYFTSTWNRFDFLVTWCSIIDTILENYGRDTNFLRSLRIGRVLRLLRLNPQTSRFERTASKLWHLLLNLSAILCLVMLVCALLGMELFGGQLGSPPPRAHFDDFGASFVTVFTLTSGEDWNA
;
A
#
# COMPACT_ATOMS: atom_id res chain seq x y z
N VAL A 1 10.37 -37.54 4.47
CA VAL A 1 9.96 -37.78 3.07
C VAL A 1 8.44 -37.76 2.91
N GLY A 2 7.66 -38.44 3.78
CA GLY A 2 6.19 -38.46 3.69
C GLY A 2 5.48 -37.11 3.86
N SER A 3 5.85 -36.30 4.86
CA SER A 3 5.19 -35.00 5.13
C SER A 3 5.28 -34.04 3.93
N ASN A 4 6.48 -33.83 3.37
CA ASN A 4 6.65 -32.97 2.18
C ASN A 4 5.88 -33.48 0.96
N PHE A 5 5.81 -34.81 0.75
CA PHE A 5 5.06 -35.39 -0.35
C PHE A 5 3.55 -35.16 -0.20
N ILE A 6 3.01 -35.39 1.00
CA ILE A 6 1.58 -35.21 1.30
C ILE A 6 1.18 -33.73 1.20
N VAL A 7 2.00 -32.81 1.73
CA VAL A 7 1.72 -31.37 1.63
C VAL A 7 1.73 -30.91 0.18
N ASN A 8 2.71 -31.35 -0.63
CA ASN A 8 2.75 -30.99 -2.04
C ASN A 8 1.55 -31.56 -2.82
N LEU A 9 1.12 -32.78 -2.53
CA LEU A 9 -0.07 -33.38 -3.15
C LEU A 9 -1.34 -32.62 -2.77
N PHE A 10 -1.49 -32.29 -1.48
CA PHE A 10 -2.66 -31.55 -0.98
C PHE A 10 -2.74 -30.14 -1.56
N LEU A 11 -1.60 -29.43 -1.63
CA LEU A 11 -1.53 -28.12 -2.26
C LEU A 11 -1.86 -28.18 -3.76
N ALA A 12 -1.41 -29.21 -4.46
CA ALA A 12 -1.73 -29.39 -5.87
C ALA A 12 -3.25 -29.57 -6.09
N VAL A 13 -3.90 -30.43 -5.29
CA VAL A 13 -5.35 -30.64 -5.37
C VAL A 13 -6.12 -29.37 -5.04
N ILE A 14 -5.72 -28.65 -3.99
CA ILE A 14 -6.35 -27.39 -3.62
C ILE A 14 -6.22 -26.36 -4.76
N PHE A 15 -5.03 -26.25 -5.34
CA PHE A 15 -4.79 -25.31 -6.44
C PHE A 15 -5.66 -25.63 -7.65
N ASP A 16 -5.78 -26.91 -8.00
CA ASP A 16 -6.63 -27.39 -9.09
C ASP A 16 -8.10 -27.04 -8.83
N SER A 17 -8.61 -27.33 -7.63
CA SER A 17 -9.99 -26.96 -7.25
C SER A 17 -10.25 -25.45 -7.24
N PHE A 18 -9.27 -24.64 -6.84
CA PHE A 18 -9.41 -23.18 -6.92
C PHE A 18 -9.37 -22.67 -8.36
N ALA A 19 -8.55 -23.28 -9.22
CA ALA A 19 -8.48 -22.93 -10.64
C ALA A 19 -9.80 -23.24 -11.34
N GLU A 20 -10.35 -24.45 -11.14
CA GLU A 20 -11.67 -24.83 -11.64
C GLU A 20 -12.77 -23.87 -11.14
N GLY A 21 -12.70 -23.48 -9.87
CA GLY A 21 -13.63 -22.49 -9.30
C GLY A 21 -13.57 -21.14 -10.00
N GLN A 22 -12.37 -20.63 -10.28
CA GLN A 22 -12.18 -19.35 -10.96
C GLN A 22 -12.66 -19.39 -12.42
N GLU A 23 -12.38 -20.46 -13.14
CA GLU A 23 -12.87 -20.65 -14.52
C GLU A 23 -14.40 -20.64 -14.55
N SER A 24 -15.05 -21.35 -13.62
CA SER A 24 -16.52 -21.38 -13.55
C SER A 24 -17.15 -20.01 -13.22
N GLU A 25 -16.48 -19.21 -12.37
CA GLU A 25 -16.94 -17.86 -12.02
C GLU A 25 -16.76 -16.91 -13.20
N GLU A 26 -15.64 -17.00 -13.93
CA GLU A 26 -15.38 -16.20 -15.12
C GLU A 26 -16.37 -16.51 -16.24
N GLU A 27 -16.71 -17.79 -16.46
CA GLU A 27 -17.74 -18.21 -17.41
C GLU A 27 -19.12 -17.68 -17.02
N ALA A 28 -19.50 -17.77 -15.75
CA ALA A 28 -20.79 -17.26 -15.25
C ALA A 28 -20.90 -15.73 -15.41
N ILE A 29 -19.83 -14.98 -15.12
CA ILE A 29 -19.78 -13.53 -15.30
C ILE A 29 -19.87 -13.17 -16.79
N ALA A 30 -19.15 -13.90 -17.66
CA ALA A 30 -19.18 -13.67 -19.11
C ALA A 30 -20.58 -13.92 -19.68
N GLN A 31 -21.26 -14.98 -19.22
CA GLN A 31 -22.63 -15.28 -19.63
C GLN A 31 -23.61 -14.21 -19.14
N ALA A 32 -23.54 -13.79 -17.87
CA ALA A 32 -24.38 -12.73 -17.33
C ALA A 32 -24.19 -11.38 -18.06
N ALA A 33 -22.95 -11.06 -18.44
CA ALA A 33 -22.64 -9.86 -19.23
C ALA A 33 -23.21 -9.93 -20.66
N ALA A 34 -23.16 -11.10 -21.29
CA ALA A 34 -23.75 -11.32 -22.61
C ALA A 34 -25.28 -11.17 -22.58
N ASP A 35 -25.94 -11.72 -21.56
CA ASP A 35 -27.39 -11.61 -21.36
C ASP A 35 -27.82 -10.16 -21.11
N ALA A 36 -27.07 -9.41 -20.29
CA ALA A 36 -27.31 -8.00 -20.05
C ALA A 36 -27.12 -7.15 -21.33
N ALA A 37 -26.10 -7.45 -22.13
CA ALA A 37 -25.87 -6.79 -23.41
C ALA A 37 -27.00 -7.07 -24.41
N ALA A 38 -27.50 -8.31 -24.47
CA ALA A 38 -28.64 -8.69 -25.29
C ALA A 38 -29.92 -7.93 -24.89
N GLN A 39 -30.20 -7.80 -23.58
CA GLN A 39 -31.32 -7.01 -23.07
C GLN A 39 -31.21 -5.52 -23.42
N SER A 40 -29.99 -4.96 -23.37
CA SER A 40 -29.76 -3.55 -23.73
C SER A 40 -29.98 -3.29 -25.24
N ARG A 41 -29.62 -4.26 -26.11
CA ARG A 41 -29.85 -4.17 -27.56
C ARG A 41 -31.34 -4.28 -27.91
N ALA A 42 -32.05 -5.21 -27.29
CA ALA A 42 -33.50 -5.35 -27.46
C ALA A 42 -34.26 -4.08 -27.03
N SER A 43 -33.85 -3.46 -25.92
CA SER A 43 -34.44 -2.19 -25.45
C SER A 43 -34.16 -1.02 -26.41
N ARG A 44 -32.98 -1.01 -27.05
CA ARG A 44 -32.60 0.00 -28.05
C ARG A 44 -33.37 -0.17 -29.36
N GLU A 45 -33.59 -1.40 -29.80
CA GLU A 45 -34.41 -1.72 -30.98
C GLU A 45 -35.88 -1.32 -30.81
N ILE A 46 -36.45 -1.52 -29.61
CA ILE A 46 -37.80 -1.06 -29.26
C ILE A 46 -37.87 0.49 -29.25
N SER A 47 -36.84 1.16 -28.71
CA SER A 47 -36.77 2.63 -28.73
C SER A 47 -36.63 3.19 -30.16
N THR A 48 -35.89 2.52 -31.04
CA THR A 48 -35.74 2.94 -32.45
C THR A 48 -36.96 2.63 -33.30
N ALA A 49 -37.68 1.53 -33.00
CA ALA A 49 -38.95 1.20 -33.65
C ALA A 49 -40.07 2.17 -33.25
N SER A 50 -40.04 2.69 -32.02
CA SER A 50 -40.99 3.73 -31.56
C SER A 50 -40.66 5.13 -32.07
N SER A 51 -39.45 5.39 -32.57
CA SER A 51 -39.05 6.68 -33.16
C SER A 51 -39.23 6.74 -34.68
N ALA A 52 -39.72 5.67 -35.33
CA ALA A 52 -40.00 5.64 -36.77
C ALA A 52 -41.32 6.33 -37.17
N ASP A 53 -41.96 7.05 -36.25
CA ASP A 53 -43.26 7.72 -36.46
C ASP A 53 -43.25 9.20 -36.01
N ARG A 54 -42.07 9.85 -36.02
CA ARG A 54 -41.97 11.32 -35.91
C ARG A 54 -41.04 11.85 -36.98
N ASP A 55 -41.69 12.49 -37.94
CA ASP A 55 -41.16 13.18 -39.09
C ASP A 55 -40.03 14.20 -38.80
N LEU A 56 -39.19 14.35 -39.83
CA LEU A 56 -38.71 15.60 -40.45
C LEU A 56 -38.47 16.79 -39.51
N ASP A 57 -37.21 17.22 -39.40
CA ASP A 57 -36.79 18.57 -39.79
C ASP A 57 -35.25 18.73 -39.69
N ASP A 58 -34.73 19.54 -40.61
CA ASP A 58 -33.40 20.18 -40.66
C ASP A 58 -32.18 19.41 -41.18
N GLU A 59 -32.14 19.31 -42.51
CA GLU A 59 -30.91 19.47 -43.29
C GLU A 59 -30.69 20.98 -43.54
N ILE A 60 -29.55 21.56 -43.14
CA ILE A 60 -28.85 22.67 -43.84
C ILE A 60 -27.47 22.97 -43.19
N GLU A 61 -26.48 23.01 -44.10
CA GLU A 61 -25.23 23.77 -44.15
C GLU A 61 -23.94 23.39 -43.40
N ALA A 62 -22.99 23.02 -44.27
CA ALA A 62 -21.55 23.22 -44.21
C ALA A 62 -21.08 24.58 -43.65
N THR A 63 -19.91 24.59 -43.00
CA THR A 63 -18.72 25.32 -43.49
C THR A 63 -17.54 25.13 -42.52
N ALA A 64 -16.40 24.73 -43.08
CA ALA A 64 -15.11 24.87 -42.43
C ALA A 64 -14.64 26.34 -42.53
N PRO A 65 -13.87 26.81 -41.54
CA PRO A 65 -12.79 27.74 -41.85
C PRO A 65 -11.43 27.16 -41.46
N SER A 66 -10.55 27.16 -42.46
CA SER A 66 -9.10 27.26 -42.31
C SER A 66 -8.76 28.59 -41.64
N GLY A 67 -7.87 28.57 -40.65
CA GLY A 67 -7.40 29.77 -39.96
C GLY A 67 -6.38 29.42 -38.90
N ALA A 68 -5.12 29.47 -39.29
CA ALA A 68 -3.96 29.19 -38.47
C ALA A 68 -3.84 30.11 -37.24
N ASP A 69 -3.38 29.55 -36.13
CA ASP A 69 -2.21 30.11 -35.45
C ASP A 69 -1.35 28.97 -34.89
N MET A 70 -0.51 28.43 -35.78
CA MET A 70 0.55 27.49 -35.48
C MET A 70 1.86 28.27 -35.45
N SER A 71 2.07 29.06 -34.40
CA SER A 71 3.31 29.82 -34.22
C SER A 71 3.85 29.86 -32.78
N ASP A 72 3.38 28.97 -31.88
CA ASP A 72 3.92 28.85 -30.51
C ASP A 72 4.59 27.48 -30.19
N LEU A 73 4.84 26.64 -31.21
CA LEU A 73 5.37 25.28 -31.01
C LEU A 73 6.90 25.15 -30.94
N SER A 74 7.68 26.24 -30.96
CA SER A 74 9.15 26.14 -31.08
C SER A 74 9.94 26.63 -29.85
N LYS A 75 9.31 27.29 -28.88
CA LYS A 75 9.99 27.75 -27.65
C LYS A 75 9.82 26.82 -26.45
N GLY A 76 8.92 25.83 -26.53
CA GLY A 76 8.62 24.88 -25.46
C GLY A 76 9.56 23.68 -25.38
N GLU A 77 10.08 23.16 -26.49
CA GLU A 77 10.75 21.85 -26.49
C GLU A 77 12.09 21.83 -25.71
N ALA A 78 12.84 22.94 -25.73
CA ALA A 78 14.09 23.07 -24.98
C ALA A 78 13.84 23.33 -23.48
N ALA A 79 12.80 24.10 -23.15
CA ALA A 79 12.39 24.35 -21.77
C ALA A 79 11.79 23.10 -21.13
N ASP A 80 10.96 22.36 -21.87
CA ASP A 80 10.36 21.10 -21.44
C ASP A 80 11.43 20.01 -21.29
N SER A 81 12.40 19.93 -22.21
CA SER A 81 13.54 19.01 -22.07
C SER A 81 14.42 19.36 -20.87
N CYS A 82 14.71 20.66 -20.64
CA CYS A 82 15.47 21.11 -19.48
C CYS A 82 14.72 20.82 -18.17
N TRP A 83 13.41 21.04 -18.14
CA TRP A 83 12.53 20.71 -17.03
C TRP A 83 12.53 19.20 -16.73
N HIS A 84 12.41 18.35 -17.75
CA HIS A 84 12.46 16.91 -17.58
C HIS A 84 13.81 16.41 -17.07
N VAL A 85 14.91 16.99 -17.54
CA VAL A 85 16.26 16.66 -17.06
C VAL A 85 16.45 17.11 -15.61
N MET A 86 16.03 18.33 -15.26
CA MET A 86 16.08 18.82 -13.88
C MET A 86 15.21 17.98 -12.94
N ALA A 87 14.00 17.60 -13.35
CA ALA A 87 13.11 16.76 -12.55
C ALA A 87 13.70 15.36 -12.32
N LYS A 88 14.25 14.72 -13.35
CA LYS A 88 14.92 13.42 -13.22
C LYS A 88 16.17 13.50 -12.35
N ALA A 89 16.95 14.58 -12.47
CA ALA A 89 18.11 14.80 -11.63
C ALA A 89 17.71 14.98 -10.16
N ALA A 90 16.66 15.76 -9.89
CA ALA A 90 16.12 15.96 -8.55
C ALA A 90 15.65 14.63 -7.93
N ASP A 91 14.88 13.82 -8.65
CA ASP A 91 14.43 12.51 -8.13
C ASP A 91 15.62 11.54 -7.93
N THR A 92 16.63 11.58 -8.80
CA THR A 92 17.86 10.78 -8.62
C THR A 92 18.64 11.21 -7.38
N LEU A 93 18.76 12.51 -7.12
CA LEU A 93 19.39 13.03 -5.90
C LEU A 93 18.66 12.57 -4.64
N VAL A 94 17.33 12.55 -4.67
CA VAL A 94 16.50 12.06 -3.56
C VAL A 94 16.76 10.58 -3.30
N TYR A 95 16.82 9.76 -4.35
CA TYR A 95 17.18 8.34 -4.19
C TYR A 95 18.57 8.13 -3.61
N ILE A 96 19.55 8.94 -4.03
CA ILE A 96 20.90 8.93 -3.45
C ILE A 96 20.85 9.31 -1.96
N PHE A 97 20.09 10.34 -1.59
CA PHE A 97 19.95 10.74 -0.19
C PHE A 97 19.24 9.69 0.67
N ILE A 98 18.24 8.99 0.13
CA ILE A 98 17.58 7.87 0.84
C ILE A 98 18.59 6.74 1.09
N ALA A 99 19.38 6.38 0.07
CA ALA A 99 20.39 5.34 0.20
C ALA A 99 21.47 5.72 1.23
N LEU A 100 22.01 6.94 1.15
CA LEU A 100 23.00 7.44 2.11
C LEU A 100 22.42 7.52 3.54
N ASN A 101 21.19 7.99 3.70
CA ASN A 101 20.53 8.04 5.00
C ASN A 101 20.37 6.63 5.60
N THR A 102 20.04 5.65 4.78
CA THR A 102 19.94 4.24 5.21
C THR A 102 21.30 3.72 5.69
N VAL A 103 22.38 3.98 4.95
CA VAL A 103 23.73 3.58 5.37
C VAL A 103 24.10 4.20 6.72
N VAL A 104 23.77 5.48 6.93
CA VAL A 104 23.98 6.16 8.22
C VAL A 104 23.16 5.52 9.35
N MET A 105 21.93 5.08 9.08
CA MET A 105 21.13 4.35 10.07
C MET A 105 21.71 2.98 10.41
N CYS A 106 22.22 2.25 9.41
CA CYS A 106 22.85 0.95 9.60
C CYS A 106 24.21 1.04 10.32
N ALA A 107 24.85 2.22 10.33
CA ALA A 107 26.13 2.42 10.98
C ALA A 107 26.04 2.53 12.52
N LYS A 108 24.82 2.64 13.09
CA LYS A 108 24.61 2.66 14.55
C LYS A 108 24.83 1.27 15.15
N TYR A 109 25.65 1.17 16.20
CA TYR A 109 25.90 -0.07 16.92
C TYR A 109 25.95 0.18 18.44
N GLU A 110 25.73 -0.88 19.22
CA GLU A 110 25.73 -0.79 20.68
C GLU A 110 27.18 -0.72 21.22
N GLY A 111 27.45 0.28 22.07
CA GLY A 111 28.80 0.53 22.61
C GLY A 111 29.63 1.53 21.81
N ASP A 112 28.99 2.36 20.97
CA ASP A 112 29.64 3.46 20.28
C ASP A 112 30.04 4.62 21.21
N THR A 113 31.00 5.44 20.79
CA THR A 113 31.40 6.62 21.57
C THR A 113 30.35 7.72 21.44
N SER A 114 30.18 8.53 22.50
CA SER A 114 29.22 9.64 22.50
C SER A 114 29.43 10.62 21.34
N GLU A 115 30.69 10.88 20.98
CA GLU A 115 31.05 11.75 19.84
C GLU A 115 30.67 11.15 18.47
N TYR A 116 30.78 9.83 18.30
CA TYR A 116 30.39 9.16 17.06
C TYR A 116 28.87 9.19 16.89
N ARG A 117 28.15 8.92 17.98
CA ARG A 117 26.69 8.95 18.02
C ARG A 117 26.14 10.35 17.70
N GLU A 118 26.73 11.38 18.28
CA GLU A 118 26.36 12.78 18.00
C GLU A 118 26.55 13.12 16.51
N LYS A 119 27.66 12.71 15.91
CA LYS A 119 27.90 12.91 14.45
C LYS A 119 26.86 12.19 13.59
N LEU A 120 26.48 10.97 13.95
CA LEU A 120 25.43 10.22 13.25
C LEU A 120 24.05 10.86 13.41
N ASP A 121 23.76 11.45 14.57
CA ASP A 121 22.50 12.14 14.81
C ASP A 121 22.43 13.45 14.02
N VAL A 122 23.50 14.25 14.00
CA VAL A 122 23.60 15.45 13.15
C VAL A 122 23.44 15.10 11.66
N ALA A 123 24.05 14.00 11.20
CA ALA A 123 23.88 13.53 9.83
C ALA A 123 22.42 13.14 9.53
N ASN A 124 21.73 12.48 10.46
CA ASN A 124 20.32 12.13 10.32
C ASN A 124 19.42 13.37 10.26
N ASP A 125 19.69 14.38 11.09
CA ASP A 125 18.95 15.64 11.09
C ASP A 125 19.14 16.41 9.78
N PHE A 126 20.34 16.37 9.19
CA PHE A 126 20.60 16.90 7.85
C PHE A 126 19.70 16.26 6.79
N PHE A 127 19.57 14.92 6.79
CA PHE A 127 18.68 14.24 5.84
C PHE A 127 17.21 14.58 6.06
N VAL A 128 16.75 14.69 7.32
CA VAL A 128 15.38 15.14 7.62
C VAL A 128 15.13 16.54 7.05
N GLY A 129 16.09 17.46 7.21
CA GLY A 129 16.04 18.80 6.62
C GLY A 129 15.97 18.77 5.10
N ALA A 130 16.83 17.96 4.44
CA ALA A 130 16.87 17.83 2.99
C ALA A 130 15.53 17.30 2.41
N PHE A 131 14.95 16.27 3.03
CA PHE A 131 13.65 15.72 2.61
C PHE A 131 12.49 16.67 2.90
N THR A 132 12.57 17.44 3.99
CA THR A 132 11.57 18.47 4.29
C THR A 132 11.59 19.56 3.22
N LEU A 133 12.78 20.01 2.81
CA LEU A 133 12.93 20.98 1.73
C LEU A 133 12.37 20.45 0.41
N GLU A 134 12.72 19.22 0.04
CA GLU A 134 12.18 18.55 -1.15
C GLU A 134 10.63 18.50 -1.11
N MET A 135 10.06 18.07 0.01
CA MET A 135 8.61 17.99 0.21
C MET A 135 7.95 19.36 0.03
N VAL A 136 8.51 20.42 0.62
CA VAL A 136 7.98 21.79 0.50
C VAL A 136 8.04 22.28 -0.95
N ILE A 137 9.15 22.04 -1.66
CA ILE A 137 9.29 22.37 -3.08
C ILE A 137 8.21 21.64 -3.90
N LYS A 138 8.07 20.32 -3.72
CA LYS A 138 7.04 19.52 -4.43
C LYS A 138 5.62 20.00 -4.11
N LEU A 139 5.34 20.38 -2.86
CA LEU A 139 4.03 20.90 -2.47
C LEU A 139 3.72 22.26 -3.13
N MET A 140 4.71 23.15 -3.21
CA MET A 140 4.56 24.45 -3.88
C MET A 140 4.30 24.31 -5.38
N LEU A 141 5.00 23.37 -6.05
CA LEU A 141 4.85 23.14 -7.48
C LEU A 141 3.54 22.41 -7.85
N PHE A 142 3.25 21.29 -7.17
CA PHE A 142 2.15 20.41 -7.57
C PHE A 142 0.82 20.73 -6.87
N ARG A 143 0.83 21.52 -5.78
CA ARG A 143 -0.35 21.94 -5.01
C ARG A 143 -1.30 20.76 -4.75
N GLY A 144 -2.51 20.76 -5.32
CA GLY A 144 -3.50 19.70 -5.14
C GLY A 144 -3.15 18.39 -5.85
N SER A 145 -2.37 18.44 -6.94
CA SER A 145 -1.93 17.24 -7.66
C SER A 145 -0.94 16.39 -6.84
N TYR A 146 -0.26 17.01 -5.85
CA TYR A 146 0.67 16.30 -4.97
C TYR A 146 0.01 15.10 -4.26
N PHE A 147 -1.22 15.27 -3.77
CA PHE A 147 -1.94 14.24 -3.02
C PHE A 147 -2.58 13.15 -3.89
N THR A 148 -2.55 13.28 -5.21
CA THR A 148 -3.06 12.22 -6.11
C THR A 148 -2.10 11.02 -6.18
N SER A 149 -0.79 11.27 -6.02
CA SER A 149 0.23 10.25 -6.02
C SER A 149 0.35 9.57 -4.65
N THR A 150 0.17 8.24 -4.61
CA THR A 150 0.33 7.42 -3.39
C THR A 150 1.73 7.56 -2.79
N TRP A 151 2.77 7.57 -3.62
CA TRP A 151 4.14 7.72 -3.17
C TRP A 151 4.38 9.08 -2.54
N ASN A 152 3.85 10.16 -3.10
CA ASN A 152 3.97 11.49 -2.53
C ASN A 152 3.25 11.60 -1.19
N ARG A 153 2.05 11.01 -1.06
CA ARG A 153 1.34 10.91 0.23
C ARG A 153 2.12 10.15 1.29
N PHE A 154 2.75 9.03 0.91
CA PHE A 154 3.58 8.23 1.79
C PHE A 154 4.78 9.03 2.31
N ASP A 155 5.50 9.73 1.43
CA ASP A 155 6.68 10.52 1.81
C ASP A 155 6.33 11.78 2.61
N PHE A 156 5.19 12.40 2.33
CA PHE A 156 4.62 13.44 3.18
C PHE A 156 4.41 12.91 4.60
N LEU A 157 3.78 11.74 4.76
CA LEU A 157 3.54 11.14 6.07
C LEU A 157 4.85 10.84 6.81
N VAL A 158 5.82 10.20 6.15
CA VAL A 158 7.10 9.85 6.79
C VAL A 158 7.92 11.10 7.12
N THR A 159 7.87 12.14 6.30
CA THR A 159 8.55 13.42 6.56
C THR A 159 7.88 14.17 7.72
N TRP A 160 6.56 14.22 7.77
CA TRP A 160 5.82 14.80 8.90
C TRP A 160 6.11 14.09 10.22
N CYS A 161 6.08 12.75 10.25
CA CYS A 161 6.45 12.00 11.45
C CYS A 161 7.89 12.32 11.90
N SER A 162 8.81 12.53 10.95
CA SER A 162 10.20 12.87 11.25
C SER A 162 10.35 14.28 11.83
N ILE A 163 9.60 15.26 11.30
CA ILE A 163 9.57 16.63 11.84
C ILE A 163 9.02 16.63 13.26
N ILE A 164 7.89 15.94 13.48
CA ILE A 164 7.24 15.83 14.80
C ILE A 164 8.21 15.21 15.81
N ASP A 165 8.88 14.12 15.44
CA ASP A 165 9.87 13.44 16.29
C ASP A 165 11.02 14.36 16.70
N THR A 166 11.65 15.07 15.75
CA THR A 166 12.73 16.02 16.03
C THR A 166 12.26 17.18 16.92
N ILE A 167 11.04 17.71 16.70
CA ILE A 167 10.49 18.77 17.54
C ILE A 167 10.28 18.27 18.98
N LEU A 168 9.67 17.10 19.16
CA LEU A 168 9.39 16.55 20.49
C LEU A 168 10.65 16.17 21.27
N GLU A 169 11.69 15.69 20.59
CA GLU A 169 13.00 15.43 21.20
C GLU A 169 13.63 16.72 21.73
N ASN A 170 13.52 17.84 20.99
CA ASN A 170 13.98 19.15 21.46
C ASN A 170 13.20 19.68 22.68
N TYR A 171 11.94 19.27 22.86
CA TYR A 171 11.13 19.59 24.04
C TYR A 171 11.34 18.62 25.21
N GLY A 172 12.23 17.63 25.08
CA GLY A 172 12.57 16.70 26.17
C GLY A 172 11.46 15.75 26.57
N ARG A 173 10.50 15.44 25.67
CA ARG A 173 9.49 14.40 25.93
C ARG A 173 10.04 13.02 25.62
N ASP A 174 9.61 12.02 26.39
CA ASP A 174 9.85 10.61 26.06
C ASP A 174 9.11 10.23 24.78
N THR A 175 9.88 10.11 23.69
CA THR A 175 9.38 9.82 22.35
C THR A 175 9.63 8.37 21.93
N ASN A 176 9.65 7.40 22.86
CA ASN A 176 10.02 6.00 22.55
C ASN A 176 9.28 5.43 21.32
N PHE A 177 7.98 5.70 21.19
CA PHE A 177 7.20 5.32 20.01
C PHE A 177 7.64 6.03 18.72
N LEU A 178 7.87 7.35 18.78
CA LEU A 178 8.29 8.14 17.61
C LEU A 178 9.74 7.83 17.20
N ARG A 179 10.59 7.48 18.17
CA ARG A 179 11.93 6.96 17.93
C ARG A 179 11.88 5.67 17.11
N SER A 180 10.89 4.80 17.34
CA SER A 180 10.65 3.63 16.48
C SER A 180 10.15 4.00 15.08
N LEU A 181 9.42 5.11 14.90
CA LEU A 181 9.00 5.58 13.57
C LEU A 181 10.18 6.01 12.69
N ARG A 182 11.38 6.23 13.25
CA ARG A 182 12.61 6.44 12.47
C ARG A 182 12.92 5.25 11.55
N ILE A 183 12.57 4.02 11.94
CA ILE A 183 12.67 2.83 11.07
C ILE A 183 11.75 2.97 9.85
N GLY A 184 10.62 3.67 9.97
CA GLY A 184 9.75 3.99 8.86
C GLY A 184 10.45 4.81 7.75
N ARG A 185 11.57 5.48 8.04
CA ARG A 185 12.39 6.14 7.01
C ARG A 185 13.05 5.13 6.06
N VAL A 186 13.39 3.92 6.54
CA VAL A 186 13.90 2.83 5.70
C VAL A 186 12.87 2.39 4.67
N LEU A 187 11.58 2.50 4.98
CA LEU A 187 10.51 2.22 4.01
C LEU A 187 10.53 3.16 2.79
N ARG A 188 11.22 4.31 2.86
CA ARG A 188 11.47 5.15 1.69
C ARG A 188 12.29 4.42 0.62
N LEU A 189 13.05 3.40 0.99
CA LEU A 189 13.75 2.52 0.03
C LEU A 189 12.80 1.82 -0.93
N LEU A 190 11.54 1.62 -0.55
CA LEU A 190 10.53 1.06 -1.45
C LEU A 190 10.41 1.90 -2.72
N ARG A 191 10.60 3.23 -2.64
CA ARG A 191 10.59 4.10 -3.83
C ARG A 191 11.69 3.78 -4.84
N LEU A 192 12.82 3.20 -4.42
CA LEU A 192 13.89 2.82 -5.34
C LEU A 192 13.49 1.64 -6.22
N ASN A 193 12.51 0.83 -5.78
CA ASN A 193 12.08 -0.31 -6.54
C ASN A 193 11.03 0.10 -7.60
N PRO A 194 11.34 0.00 -8.91
CA PRO A 194 10.40 0.37 -9.97
C PRO A 194 9.16 -0.54 -10.02
N GLN A 195 9.21 -1.72 -9.41
CA GLN A 195 8.10 -2.67 -9.36
C GLN A 195 7.05 -2.31 -8.31
N THR A 196 7.29 -1.32 -7.46
CA THR A 196 6.35 -0.91 -6.41
C THR A 196 4.99 -0.53 -6.94
N SER A 197 4.92 0.16 -8.09
CA SER A 197 3.65 0.49 -8.74
C SER A 197 2.83 -0.75 -9.14
N ARG A 198 3.49 -1.87 -9.48
CA ARG A 198 2.83 -3.15 -9.76
C ARG A 198 2.35 -3.80 -8.47
N PHE A 199 3.21 -3.80 -7.44
CA PHE A 199 2.87 -4.31 -6.12
C PHE A 199 1.66 -3.60 -5.53
N GLU A 200 1.62 -2.26 -5.57
CA GLU A 200 0.48 -1.46 -5.08
C GLU A 200 -0.83 -1.83 -5.79
N ARG A 201 -0.80 -1.99 -7.11
CA ARG A 201 -1.98 -2.38 -7.90
C ARG A 201 -2.46 -3.76 -7.50
N THR A 202 -1.57 -4.74 -7.41
CA THR A 202 -1.92 -6.11 -7.01
C THR A 202 -2.42 -6.14 -5.56
N ALA A 203 -1.73 -5.46 -4.64
CA ALA A 203 -2.13 -5.35 -3.24
C ALA A 203 -3.52 -4.72 -3.10
N SER A 204 -3.82 -3.65 -3.84
CA SER A 204 -5.15 -3.02 -3.81
C SER A 204 -6.27 -3.95 -4.30
N LYS A 205 -5.97 -4.82 -5.28
CA LYS A 205 -6.93 -5.82 -5.78
C LYS A 205 -7.19 -6.89 -4.73
N LEU A 206 -6.13 -7.37 -4.07
CA LEU A 206 -6.20 -8.43 -3.07
C LEU A 206 -6.68 -7.92 -1.70
N TRP A 207 -6.69 -6.61 -1.46
CA TRP A 207 -6.99 -6.03 -0.16
C TRP A 207 -8.33 -6.48 0.41
N HIS A 208 -9.40 -6.41 -0.38
CA HIS A 208 -10.73 -6.84 0.06
C HIS A 208 -10.80 -8.34 0.34
N LEU A 209 -10.14 -9.16 -0.50
CA LEU A 209 -10.07 -10.60 -0.31
C LEU A 209 -9.33 -10.96 0.99
N LEU A 210 -8.17 -10.34 1.23
CA LEU A 210 -7.38 -10.53 2.44
C LEU A 210 -8.14 -10.09 3.69
N LEU A 211 -8.85 -8.96 3.63
CA LEU A 211 -9.67 -8.49 4.75
C LEU A 211 -10.79 -9.48 5.08
N ASN A 212 -11.53 -9.96 4.09
CA ASN A 212 -12.61 -10.93 4.30
C ASN A 212 -12.08 -12.23 4.91
N LEU A 213 -11.00 -12.78 4.37
CA LEU A 213 -10.36 -13.99 4.91
C LEU A 213 -9.85 -13.75 6.34
N SER A 214 -9.20 -12.62 6.59
CA SER A 214 -8.70 -12.25 7.92
C SER A 214 -9.83 -12.06 8.93
N ALA A 215 -11.00 -11.56 8.52
CA ALA A 215 -12.15 -11.37 9.40
C ALA A 215 -12.74 -12.71 9.83
N ILE A 216 -12.88 -13.67 8.91
CA ILE A 216 -13.32 -15.03 9.23
C ILE A 216 -12.31 -15.71 10.16
N LEU A 217 -11.01 -15.61 9.86
CA LEU A 217 -9.96 -16.17 10.71
C LEU A 217 -9.98 -15.54 12.11
N CYS A 218 -10.13 -14.22 12.19
CA CYS A 218 -10.24 -13.49 13.46
C CYS A 218 -11.47 -13.92 14.27
N LEU A 219 -12.61 -14.15 13.61
CA LEU A 219 -13.82 -14.67 14.26
C LEU A 219 -13.58 -16.07 14.85
N VAL A 220 -12.95 -16.97 14.10
CA VAL A 220 -12.61 -18.31 14.59
C VAL A 220 -11.64 -18.21 15.77
N MET A 221 -10.60 -17.38 15.67
CA MET A 221 -9.67 -17.15 16.78
C MET A 221 -10.37 -16.58 18.02
N LEU A 222 -11.36 -15.69 17.83
CA LEU A 222 -12.14 -15.12 18.93
C LEU A 222 -12.98 -16.19 19.63
N VAL A 223 -13.68 -17.04 18.87
CA VAL A 223 -14.46 -18.15 19.46
C VAL A 223 -13.54 -19.10 20.22
N CYS A 224 -12.40 -19.48 19.64
CA CYS A 224 -11.41 -20.33 20.29
C CYS A 224 -10.80 -19.68 21.54
N ALA A 225 -10.55 -18.38 21.53
CA ALA A 225 -10.03 -17.65 22.70
C ALA A 225 -11.06 -17.61 23.84
N LEU A 226 -12.33 -17.36 23.54
CA LEU A 226 -13.41 -17.39 24.54
C LEU A 226 -13.58 -18.79 25.13
N LEU A 227 -13.60 -19.83 24.28
CA LEU A 227 -13.65 -21.21 24.74
C LEU A 227 -12.41 -21.58 25.57
N GLY A 228 -11.23 -21.11 25.17
CA GLY A 228 -9.99 -21.32 25.90
C GLY A 228 -10.02 -20.73 27.31
N MET A 229 -10.59 -19.54 27.48
CA MET A 229 -10.77 -18.93 28.81
C MET A 229 -11.70 -19.76 29.70
N GLU A 230 -12.84 -20.20 29.16
CA GLU A 230 -13.80 -21.00 29.93
C GLU A 230 -13.23 -22.38 30.31
N LEU A 231 -12.42 -22.98 29.45
CA LEU A 231 -11.87 -24.32 29.65
C LEU A 231 -10.58 -24.33 30.47
N PHE A 232 -9.70 -23.35 30.27
CA PHE A 232 -8.32 -23.36 30.77
C PHE A 232 -7.97 -22.14 31.64
N GLY A 233 -8.91 -21.20 31.85
CA GLY A 233 -8.70 -20.04 32.68
C GLY A 233 -8.40 -20.40 34.13
N GLY A 234 -7.32 -19.84 34.68
CA GLY A 234 -6.86 -20.05 36.06
C GLY A 234 -6.25 -21.43 36.32
N GLN A 235 -6.08 -22.27 35.29
CA GLN A 235 -5.57 -23.64 35.44
C GLN A 235 -4.06 -23.76 35.22
N LEU A 236 -3.40 -22.77 34.60
CA LEU A 236 -1.99 -22.81 34.18
C LEU A 236 -0.97 -22.38 35.26
N GLY A 237 -1.32 -22.51 36.54
CA GLY A 237 -0.42 -22.25 37.67
C GLY A 237 -0.19 -20.75 37.98
N SER A 238 0.52 -20.48 39.08
CA SER A 238 0.84 -19.11 39.54
C SER A 238 2.33 -19.00 39.88
N PRO A 239 3.09 -18.08 39.24
CA PRO A 239 2.65 -17.16 38.19
C PRO A 239 2.36 -17.87 36.85
N PRO A 240 1.40 -17.37 36.06
CA PRO A 240 1.05 -18.00 34.79
C PRO A 240 2.20 -17.87 33.77
N PRO A 241 2.34 -18.87 32.87
CA PRO A 241 3.30 -18.81 31.77
C PRO A 241 2.95 -17.69 30.77
N ARG A 242 3.90 -17.39 29.86
CA ARG A 242 3.73 -16.30 28.86
C ARG A 242 2.49 -16.51 27.97
N ALA A 243 2.16 -17.76 27.67
CA ALA A 243 0.94 -18.14 26.97
C ALA A 243 -0.04 -18.74 27.99
N HIS A 244 -1.15 -18.03 28.25
CA HIS A 244 -2.17 -18.44 29.22
C HIS A 244 -3.56 -17.99 28.79
N PHE A 245 -4.57 -18.55 29.45
CA PHE A 245 -5.99 -18.33 29.15
C PHE A 245 -6.76 -17.57 30.25
N ASP A 246 -6.05 -16.87 31.14
CA ASP A 246 -6.65 -16.16 32.28
C ASP A 246 -7.39 -14.88 31.85
N ASP A 247 -6.84 -14.15 30.87
CA ASP A 247 -7.43 -12.93 30.32
C ASP A 247 -7.66 -13.06 28.81
N PHE A 248 -8.62 -12.30 28.28
CA PHE A 248 -8.97 -12.32 26.84
C PHE A 248 -7.78 -11.99 25.93
N GLY A 249 -6.99 -10.97 26.29
CA GLY A 249 -5.83 -10.55 25.49
C GLY A 249 -4.77 -11.64 25.39
N ALA A 250 -4.43 -12.27 26.51
CA ALA A 250 -3.46 -13.37 26.55
C ALA A 250 -3.98 -14.62 25.81
N SER A 251 -5.27 -14.93 25.97
CA SER A 251 -5.94 -16.02 25.27
C SER A 251 -5.92 -15.84 23.75
N PHE A 252 -6.23 -14.63 23.29
CA PHE A 252 -6.24 -14.31 21.86
C PHE A 252 -4.83 -14.41 21.25
N VAL A 253 -3.82 -13.87 21.93
CA VAL A 253 -2.41 -13.99 21.48
C VAL A 253 -1.96 -15.45 21.49
N THR A 254 -2.36 -16.23 22.50
CA THR A 254 -2.04 -17.66 22.61
C THR A 254 -2.66 -18.45 21.45
N VAL A 255 -3.94 -18.22 21.12
CA VAL A 255 -4.61 -18.82 19.96
C VAL A 255 -3.98 -18.37 18.64
N PHE A 256 -3.53 -17.11 18.54
CA PHE A 256 -2.80 -16.63 17.37
C PHE A 256 -1.46 -17.35 17.17
N THR A 257 -0.68 -17.53 18.23
CA THR A 257 0.57 -18.31 18.20
C THR A 257 0.31 -19.77 17.79
N LEU A 258 -0.71 -20.39 18.38
CA LEU A 258 -1.15 -21.75 18.01
C LEU A 258 -1.56 -21.86 16.53
N THR A 259 -2.31 -20.88 16.02
CA THR A 259 -2.74 -20.81 14.61
C THR A 259 -1.56 -20.62 13.65
N SER A 260 -0.53 -19.92 14.11
CA SER A 260 0.72 -19.74 13.36
C SER A 260 1.58 -21.00 13.34
N GLY A 261 1.20 -22.04 14.10
CA GLY A 261 1.91 -23.30 14.21
C GLY A 261 3.18 -23.22 15.07
N GLU A 262 3.38 -22.10 15.77
CA GLU A 262 4.51 -21.89 16.67
C GLU A 262 4.20 -22.53 18.03
N ASP A 263 5.16 -23.29 18.57
CA ASP A 263 5.14 -23.85 19.92
C ASP A 263 3.84 -24.53 20.39
N TRP A 264 3.09 -25.15 19.45
CA TRP A 264 1.80 -25.80 19.76
C TRP A 264 1.89 -27.03 20.67
N ASN A 265 3.10 -27.58 20.82
CA ASN A 265 3.38 -28.77 21.62
C ASN A 265 4.15 -28.44 22.91
N ALA A 266 4.25 -27.16 23.27
CA ALA A 266 4.92 -26.69 24.48
C ALA A 266 3.99 -26.73 25.70
#